data_AF-A0AAN7DSB2-F1
#
_entry.id   AF-A0AAN7DSB2-F1
#
_cell.length_a   1.000
_cell.length_b   1.000
_cell.length_c   1.000
_cell.angle_alpha   90.00
_cell.angle_beta   90.00
_cell.angle_gamma   90.00
#
_symmetry.space_group_name_H-M   'P 1'
#
loop_
_entity.id
_entity.type
_entity.pdbx_description
1 polymer ?
#
loop_
_entity_poly.entity_id
_entity_poly.type
_entity_poly.pdbx_seq_one_letter_code
_entity_poly.pdbx_strand_id
1 'polypeptide(L)'
;FIKQLGHALHSLSSARNDKQQLQLVFVIGPPHSDTLQKHDFGPEDLQSLSNAVDGFSLMTYDFSSPQNPGPNAPLKWIHSTLQLILRPTSNSAQGPAHKIFLGINFYGNDFVLAGGLGGGAITGRDYLSLLEKHRPLLQWEKNSGEHLFFYSNDDNIKHAVFYPSLLSIYMRLEEARSWGCGISIWEIGQGLDYFFDLL
;
A
#
# COMPACT_ATOMS: atom_id res chain seq x y z
N PHE A 1 -5.98 21.84 -12.11
CA PHE A 1 -7.04 21.20 -11.31
C PHE A 1 -6.62 21.01 -9.85
N ILE A 2 -5.74 20.07 -9.48
CA ILE A 2 -5.43 19.74 -8.06
C ILE A 2 -5.09 20.97 -7.20
N LYS A 3 -4.22 21.87 -7.70
CA LYS A 3 -3.88 23.12 -7.00
C LYS A 3 -5.08 24.02 -6.73
N GLN A 4 -5.99 24.14 -7.71
CA GLN A 4 -7.20 24.95 -7.56
C GLN A 4 -8.17 24.32 -6.56
N LEU A 5 -8.30 22.98 -6.58
CA LEU A 5 -9.12 22.26 -5.61
C LEU A 5 -8.58 22.41 -4.18
N GLY A 6 -7.26 22.27 -4.01
CA GLY A 6 -6.59 22.51 -2.73
C GLY A 6 -6.85 23.91 -2.20
N HIS A 7 -6.61 24.94 -3.02
CA HIS A 7 -6.92 26.32 -2.64
C HIS A 7 -8.39 26.54 -2.30
N ALA A 8 -9.32 25.95 -3.06
CA ALA A 8 -10.74 26.06 -2.75
C ALA A 8 -11.07 25.44 -1.38
N LEU A 9 -10.60 24.21 -1.12
CA LEU A 9 -10.82 23.51 0.16
C LEU A 9 -10.19 24.25 1.35
N HIS A 10 -8.96 24.75 1.20
CA HIS A 10 -8.27 25.52 2.24
C HIS A 10 -8.89 26.90 2.50
N SER A 11 -9.59 27.48 1.52
CA SER A 11 -10.29 28.76 1.67
C SER A 11 -11.65 28.66 2.35
N LEU A 12 -12.22 27.46 2.43
CA LEU A 12 -13.51 27.22 3.07
C LEU A 12 -13.31 26.97 4.57
N SER A 13 -13.93 27.80 5.41
CA SER A 13 -14.06 27.53 6.83
C SER A 13 -15.20 26.54 7.05
N SER A 14 -14.96 25.51 7.87
CA SER A 14 -16.02 24.56 8.23
C SER A 14 -17.15 25.27 8.96
N ALA A 15 -18.40 25.07 8.53
CA ALA A 15 -19.59 25.62 9.19
C ALA A 15 -19.75 25.18 10.66
N ARG A 16 -19.03 24.14 11.09
CA ARG A 16 -18.98 23.67 12.49
C ARG A 16 -17.82 24.26 13.29
N ASN A 17 -16.77 24.74 12.64
CA ASN A 17 -15.58 25.27 13.30
C ASN A 17 -14.83 26.20 12.35
N ASP A 18 -15.02 27.51 12.51
CA ASP A 18 -14.41 28.53 11.63
C ASP A 18 -12.87 28.55 11.66
N LYS A 19 -12.25 27.80 12.57
CA LYS A 19 -10.80 27.64 12.69
C LYS A 19 -10.24 26.42 11.95
N GLN A 20 -11.09 25.55 11.41
CA GLN A 20 -10.66 24.36 10.67
C GLN A 20 -11.00 24.48 9.19
N GLN A 21 -9.97 24.41 8.37
CA GLN A 21 -10.06 24.32 6.92
C GLN A 21 -10.26 22.87 6.49
N LEU A 22 -10.85 22.65 5.32
CA LEU A 22 -10.98 21.31 4.76
C LEU A 22 -9.60 20.81 4.28
N GLN A 23 -9.34 19.52 4.48
CA GLN A 23 -8.09 18.88 4.05
C GLN A 23 -8.24 18.19 2.69
N LEU A 24 -7.16 18.13 1.92
CA LEU A 24 -7.06 17.41 0.66
C LEU A 24 -5.97 16.34 0.74
N VAL A 25 -6.36 15.07 0.75
CA VAL A 25 -5.45 13.94 0.56
C VAL A 25 -5.57 13.45 -0.87
N PHE A 26 -4.45 13.41 -1.60
CA PHE A 26 -4.43 13.03 -3.01
C PHE A 26 -3.90 11.59 -3.19
N VAL A 27 -4.64 10.73 -3.87
CA VAL A 27 -4.21 9.36 -4.13
C VAL A 27 -3.19 9.35 -5.27
N ILE A 28 -2.06 8.66 -5.07
CA ILE A 28 -1.00 8.52 -6.06
C ILE A 28 -0.61 7.04 -6.21
N GLY A 29 -0.29 6.65 -7.45
CA GLY A 29 0.24 5.33 -7.76
C GLY A 29 1.76 5.27 -7.59
N PRO A 30 2.31 4.07 -7.37
CA PRO A 30 3.75 3.84 -7.44
C PRO A 30 4.23 3.98 -8.91
N PRO A 31 5.51 4.32 -9.15
CA PRO A 31 6.09 4.28 -10.49
C PRO A 31 6.00 2.89 -11.11
N HIS A 32 5.82 2.81 -12.43
CA HIS A 32 5.67 1.53 -13.13
C HIS A 32 6.98 0.75 -13.28
N SER A 33 8.13 1.37 -13.03
CA SER A 33 9.45 0.76 -13.14
C SER A 33 10.44 1.40 -12.17
N ASP A 34 11.64 0.83 -12.07
CA ASP A 34 12.76 1.39 -11.29
C ASP A 34 13.28 2.73 -11.84
N THR A 35 12.74 3.20 -12.97
CA THR A 35 13.05 4.51 -13.55
C THR A 35 11.77 5.29 -13.79
N LEU A 36 11.72 6.53 -13.29
CA LEU A 36 10.55 7.40 -13.47
C LEU A 36 10.31 7.66 -14.96
N GLN A 37 9.14 7.27 -15.43
CA GLN A 37 8.63 7.57 -16.75
C GLN A 37 7.95 8.94 -16.76
N LYS A 38 7.72 9.49 -17.96
CA LYS A 38 7.13 10.83 -18.16
C LYS A 38 5.79 11.04 -17.43
N HIS A 39 5.02 9.98 -17.23
CA HIS A 39 3.68 10.03 -16.62
C HIS A 39 3.63 9.47 -15.20
N ASP A 40 4.78 9.03 -14.66
CA ASP A 40 4.85 8.60 -13.26
C ASP A 40 4.85 9.81 -12.35
N PHE A 41 4.22 9.66 -11.18
CA PHE A 41 4.31 10.68 -10.13
C PHE A 41 5.74 10.71 -9.58
N GLY A 42 6.41 11.85 -9.72
CA GLY A 42 7.80 12.01 -9.32
C GLY A 42 8.04 13.08 -8.25
N PRO A 43 9.31 13.32 -7.89
CA PRO A 43 9.68 14.36 -6.93
C PRO A 43 9.29 15.78 -7.35
N GLU A 44 9.28 16.06 -8.66
CA GLU A 44 8.85 17.36 -9.18
C GLU A 44 7.34 17.56 -8.96
N ASP A 45 6.53 16.53 -9.17
CA ASP A 45 5.09 16.56 -8.89
C ASP A 45 4.83 16.70 -7.39
N LEU A 46 5.53 15.91 -6.58
CA LEU A 46 5.50 16.00 -5.13
C LEU A 46 5.78 17.44 -4.69
N GLN A 47 6.90 18.01 -5.09
CA GLN A 47 7.27 19.38 -4.75
C GLN A 47 6.25 20.42 -5.25
N SER A 48 5.75 20.25 -6.47
CA SER A 48 4.79 21.16 -7.11
C SER A 48 3.43 21.17 -6.43
N LEU A 49 2.97 20.03 -5.91
CA LEU A 49 1.66 19.86 -5.29
C LEU A 49 1.67 19.98 -3.78
N SER A 50 2.83 19.88 -3.12
CA SER A 50 2.93 19.83 -1.65
C SER A 50 2.32 21.02 -0.93
N ASN A 51 2.22 22.20 -1.54
CA ASN A 51 1.55 23.35 -0.90
C ASN A 51 0.02 23.35 -1.07
N ALA A 52 -0.51 22.51 -1.96
CA ALA A 52 -1.93 22.45 -2.26
C ALA A 52 -2.63 21.23 -1.63
N VAL A 53 -1.88 20.26 -1.12
CA VAL A 53 -2.44 19.04 -0.50
C VAL A 53 -1.89 18.87 0.93
N ASP A 54 -2.68 18.21 1.76
CA ASP A 54 -2.33 17.89 3.16
C ASP A 54 -1.61 16.54 3.27
N GLY A 55 -1.82 15.66 2.29
CA GLY A 55 -1.10 14.40 2.21
C GLY A 55 -1.31 13.69 0.87
N PHE A 56 -0.53 12.64 0.67
CA PHE A 56 -0.58 11.76 -0.49
C PHE A 56 -0.80 10.32 -0.02
N SER A 57 -1.92 9.72 -0.42
CA SER A 57 -2.16 8.30 -0.18
C SER A 57 -1.46 7.50 -1.26
N LEU A 58 -0.31 6.92 -0.95
CA LEU A 58 0.52 6.20 -1.90
C LEU A 58 0.12 4.72 -1.94
N MET A 59 -0.37 4.25 -3.09
CA MET A 59 -0.87 2.89 -3.27
C MET A 59 0.28 1.86 -3.43
N THR A 60 1.10 1.67 -2.39
CA THR A 60 2.16 0.65 -2.34
C THR A 60 1.63 -0.75 -2.04
N TYR A 61 0.63 -1.19 -2.80
CA TYR A 61 0.05 -2.53 -2.78
C TYR A 61 -0.46 -2.89 -4.19
N ASP A 62 -1.03 -4.08 -4.37
CA ASP A 62 -1.40 -4.65 -5.67
C ASP A 62 -0.20 -4.82 -6.63
N PHE A 63 0.95 -5.22 -6.09
CA PHE A 63 2.14 -5.50 -6.89
C PHE A 63 1.94 -6.69 -7.85
N SER A 64 1.28 -7.74 -7.36
CA SER A 64 0.99 -8.96 -8.12
C SER A 64 -0.46 -8.99 -8.60
N SER A 65 -0.69 -9.75 -9.68
CA SER A 65 -2.01 -9.93 -10.28
C SER A 65 -2.30 -11.42 -10.52
N PRO A 66 -3.54 -11.81 -10.85
CA PRO A 66 -3.85 -13.20 -11.20
C PRO A 66 -3.02 -13.76 -12.37
N GLN A 67 -2.54 -12.89 -13.27
CA GLN A 67 -1.68 -13.28 -14.39
C GLN A 67 -0.21 -13.49 -13.97
N ASN A 68 0.20 -12.87 -12.86
CA ASN A 68 1.53 -13.02 -12.28
C ASN A 68 1.44 -13.14 -10.74
N PRO A 69 1.00 -14.31 -10.23
CA PRO A 69 0.80 -14.54 -8.80
C PRO A 69 2.05 -14.26 -7.97
N GLY A 70 1.88 -13.62 -6.83
CA GLY A 70 2.99 -13.24 -5.96
C GLY A 70 2.58 -12.37 -4.77
N PRO A 71 3.56 -11.80 -4.06
CA PRO A 71 3.33 -10.95 -2.88
C PRO A 71 2.45 -9.73 -3.18
N ASN A 72 1.74 -9.25 -2.16
CA ASN A 72 0.86 -8.10 -2.29
C ASN A 72 1.66 -6.79 -2.47
N ALA A 73 2.75 -6.64 -1.73
CA ALA A 73 3.51 -5.41 -1.63
C ALA A 73 4.97 -5.69 -1.20
N PRO A 74 5.84 -6.20 -2.08
CA PRO A 74 7.22 -6.53 -1.71
C PRO A 74 7.95 -5.36 -1.02
N LEU A 75 8.56 -5.61 0.13
CA LEU A 75 9.23 -4.56 0.91
C LEU A 75 10.33 -3.84 0.12
N LYS A 76 11.11 -4.57 -0.68
CA LYS A 76 12.13 -3.98 -1.57
C LYS A 76 11.52 -3.02 -2.60
N TRP A 77 10.33 -3.34 -3.11
CA TRP A 77 9.63 -2.48 -4.07
C TRP A 77 9.06 -1.22 -3.40
N ILE A 78 8.53 -1.36 -2.18
CA ILE A 78 8.12 -0.21 -1.35
C ILE A 78 9.32 0.73 -1.14
N HIS A 79 10.47 0.18 -0.73
CA HIS A 79 11.70 0.93 -0.53
C HIS A 79 12.13 1.69 -1.79
N SER A 80 12.22 1.01 -2.94
CA SER A 80 12.56 1.64 -4.22
C SER A 80 11.57 2.72 -4.62
N THR A 81 10.27 2.50 -4.38
CA THR A 81 9.21 3.49 -4.67
C THR A 81 9.40 4.76 -3.85
N LEU A 82 9.64 4.65 -2.54
CA LEU A 82 9.92 5.79 -1.68
C LEU A 82 11.20 6.50 -2.09
N GLN A 83 12.26 5.75 -2.39
CA GLN A 83 13.53 6.32 -2.86
C GLN A 83 13.35 7.13 -4.16
N LEU A 84 12.55 6.65 -5.11
CA LEU A 84 12.28 7.36 -6.37
C LEU A 84 11.45 8.63 -6.17
N ILE A 85 10.42 8.59 -5.33
CA ILE A 85 9.50 9.72 -5.09
C ILE A 85 10.13 10.79 -4.19
N LEU A 86 10.91 10.38 -3.19
CA LEU A 86 11.49 11.27 -2.18
C LEU A 86 12.92 11.73 -2.51
N ARG A 87 13.49 11.33 -3.65
CA ARG A 87 14.83 11.79 -4.05
C ARG A 87 14.90 13.33 -4.08
N PRO A 88 16.04 13.93 -3.70
CA PRO A 88 16.23 15.37 -3.76
C PRO A 88 15.98 15.93 -5.17
N THR A 89 15.40 17.13 -5.23
CA THR A 89 15.33 17.91 -6.48
C THR A 89 16.41 18.98 -6.47
N SER A 90 16.72 19.58 -7.62
CA SER A 90 17.73 20.64 -7.74
C SER A 90 17.51 21.84 -6.79
N ASN A 91 16.30 22.02 -6.29
CA ASN A 91 15.88 23.15 -5.47
C ASN A 91 15.56 22.80 -4.00
N SER A 92 15.72 21.54 -3.56
CA SER A 92 15.40 21.15 -2.17
C SER A 92 16.19 19.92 -1.72
N ALA A 93 16.66 19.93 -0.46
CA ALA A 93 17.51 18.87 0.09
C ALA A 93 16.75 17.55 0.33
N GLN A 94 15.45 17.59 0.65
CA GLN A 94 14.55 16.43 0.79
C GLN A 94 13.10 16.86 0.48
N GLY A 95 12.35 16.00 -0.22
CA GLY A 95 10.90 16.19 -0.41
C GLY A 95 10.14 16.04 0.92
N PRO A 96 8.88 16.51 1.02
CA PRO A 96 8.11 16.50 2.26
C PRO A 96 7.59 15.08 2.59
N ALA A 97 8.48 14.21 3.05
CA ALA A 97 8.18 12.81 3.36
C ALA A 97 7.02 12.64 4.37
N HIS A 98 6.86 13.58 5.30
CA HIS A 98 5.74 13.62 6.25
C HIS A 98 4.35 13.76 5.60
N LYS A 99 4.29 14.19 4.32
CA LYS A 99 3.04 14.22 3.54
C LYS A 99 2.77 12.92 2.78
N ILE A 100 3.72 11.99 2.72
CA ILE A 100 3.48 10.68 2.10
C ILE A 100 2.87 9.74 3.14
N PHE A 101 1.78 9.08 2.76
CA PHE A 101 1.15 8.01 3.52
C PHE A 101 1.38 6.69 2.80
N LEU A 102 2.33 5.89 3.29
CA LEU A 102 2.66 4.57 2.74
C LEU A 102 1.44 3.65 2.84
N GLY A 103 1.02 3.09 1.71
CA GLY A 103 -0.14 2.20 1.62
C GLY A 103 0.15 0.81 2.18
N ILE A 104 -0.72 0.33 3.07
CA ILE A 104 -0.70 -1.02 3.65
C ILE A 104 -2.04 -1.70 3.34
N ASN A 105 -1.98 -2.83 2.65
CA ASN A 105 -3.15 -3.68 2.40
C ASN A 105 -3.51 -4.49 3.65
N PHE A 106 -4.80 -4.51 4.01
CA PHE A 106 -5.38 -5.37 5.03
C PHE A 106 -6.13 -6.58 4.45
N TYR A 107 -6.34 -6.60 3.13
CA TYR A 107 -6.70 -7.80 2.38
C TYR A 107 -5.44 -8.59 1.98
N GLY A 108 -5.64 -9.84 1.61
CA GLY A 108 -4.65 -10.65 0.90
C GLY A 108 -5.14 -11.08 -0.47
N ASN A 109 -4.40 -11.94 -1.15
CA ASN A 109 -4.81 -12.56 -2.41
C ASN A 109 -4.71 -14.08 -2.33
N ASP A 110 -5.70 -14.76 -2.89
CA ASP A 110 -5.68 -16.19 -3.18
C ASP A 110 -5.60 -16.39 -4.70
N PHE A 111 -4.44 -16.82 -5.19
CA PHE A 111 -4.17 -16.98 -6.61
C PHE A 111 -4.20 -18.43 -7.06
N VAL A 112 -4.79 -18.69 -8.22
CA VAL A 112 -4.72 -19.98 -8.89
C VAL A 112 -3.39 -20.08 -9.65
N LEU A 113 -2.57 -21.07 -9.32
CA LEU A 113 -1.24 -21.25 -9.95
C LEU A 113 -1.30 -21.91 -11.34
N ALA A 114 -2.37 -22.63 -11.65
CA ALA A 114 -2.56 -23.30 -12.94
C ALA A 114 -3.53 -22.51 -13.83
N GLY A 115 -3.13 -22.19 -15.06
CA GLY A 115 -4.01 -21.53 -16.03
C GLY A 115 -4.10 -19.99 -15.94
N GLY A 116 -3.38 -19.37 -15.00
CA GLY A 116 -2.97 -17.94 -15.04
C GLY A 116 -4.07 -16.87 -15.10
N LEU A 117 -5.33 -17.22 -14.83
CA LEU A 117 -6.48 -16.32 -14.99
C LEU A 117 -7.43 -16.30 -13.79
N GLY A 118 -7.06 -16.96 -12.68
CA GLY A 118 -7.95 -17.17 -11.54
C GLY A 118 -7.37 -16.65 -10.22
N GLY A 119 -8.27 -16.34 -9.30
CA GLY A 119 -7.93 -15.83 -7.98
C GLY A 119 -8.20 -14.33 -7.82
N GLY A 120 -8.01 -13.83 -6.61
CA GLY A 120 -8.26 -12.44 -6.28
C GLY A 120 -8.22 -12.16 -4.79
N ALA A 121 -8.68 -10.96 -4.43
CA ALA A 121 -8.63 -10.47 -3.07
C ALA A 121 -9.46 -11.32 -2.10
N ILE A 122 -8.89 -11.58 -0.93
CA ILE A 122 -9.51 -12.27 0.18
C ILE A 122 -9.47 -11.40 1.44
N THR A 123 -10.53 -11.47 2.25
CA THR A 123 -10.61 -10.78 3.54
C THR A 123 -10.09 -11.66 4.69
N GLY A 124 -10.00 -11.12 5.90
CA GLY A 124 -9.61 -11.86 7.09
C GLY A 124 -10.51 -13.07 7.36
N ARG A 125 -11.82 -12.95 7.08
CA ARG A 125 -12.76 -14.08 7.21
C ARG A 125 -12.41 -15.22 6.24
N ASP A 126 -12.13 -14.87 4.99
CA ASP A 126 -11.78 -15.84 3.96
C ASP A 126 -10.44 -16.52 4.28
N TYR A 127 -9.45 -15.73 4.71
CA TYR A 127 -8.14 -16.22 5.16
C TYR A 127 -8.27 -17.22 6.31
N LEU A 128 -9.03 -16.90 7.36
CA LEU A 128 -9.25 -17.80 8.49
C LEU A 128 -9.96 -19.10 8.06
N SER A 129 -10.93 -19.01 7.14
CA SER A 129 -11.64 -20.18 6.60
C SER A 129 -10.69 -21.11 5.83
N LEU A 130 -9.75 -20.54 5.06
CA LEU A 130 -8.72 -21.32 4.35
C LEU A 130 -7.74 -22.00 5.32
N LEU A 131 -7.33 -21.31 6.38
CA LEU A 131 -6.46 -21.89 7.41
C LEU A 131 -7.14 -23.05 8.14
N GLU A 132 -8.42 -22.90 8.49
CA GLU A 132 -9.19 -23.95 9.16
C GLU A 132 -9.38 -25.18 8.27
N LYS A 133 -9.75 -24.96 7.00
CA LYS A 133 -10.00 -26.04 6.03
C LYS A 133 -8.72 -26.80 5.68
N HIS A 134 -7.63 -26.09 5.36
CA HIS A 134 -6.45 -26.71 4.75
C HIS A 134 -5.29 -26.95 5.72
N ARG A 135 -5.29 -26.30 6.89
CA ARG A 135 -4.21 -26.35 7.89
C ARG A 135 -2.81 -26.26 7.26
N PRO A 136 -2.57 -25.27 6.38
CA PRO A 136 -1.35 -25.22 5.59
C PRO A 136 -0.14 -24.80 6.44
N LEU A 137 1.07 -25.11 5.96
CA LEU A 137 2.29 -24.57 6.54
C LEU A 137 2.50 -23.14 6.04
N LEU A 138 2.53 -22.16 6.96
CA LEU A 138 2.86 -20.78 6.65
C LEU A 138 4.37 -20.65 6.39
N GLN A 139 4.72 -20.01 5.27
CA GLN A 139 6.09 -19.79 4.84
C GLN A 139 6.40 -18.30 4.86
N TRP A 140 7.54 -17.92 5.41
CA TRP A 140 8.04 -16.55 5.36
C TRP A 140 8.94 -16.35 4.15
N GLU A 141 8.56 -15.46 3.24
CA GLU A 141 9.37 -15.10 2.08
C GLU A 141 10.14 -13.80 2.38
N LYS A 142 11.46 -13.96 2.55
CA LYS A 142 12.34 -12.89 3.07
C LYS A 142 12.47 -11.69 2.13
N ASN A 143 12.33 -11.86 0.81
CA ASN A 143 12.55 -10.77 -0.14
C ASN A 143 11.37 -9.79 -0.20
N SER A 144 10.16 -10.32 -0.15
CA SER A 144 8.91 -9.56 -0.11
C SER A 144 8.56 -9.11 1.30
N GLY A 145 9.02 -9.83 2.33
CA GLY A 145 8.62 -9.56 3.70
C GLY A 145 7.14 -9.89 3.92
N GLU A 146 6.71 -11.02 3.36
CA GLU A 146 5.33 -11.51 3.45
C GLU A 146 5.29 -13.00 3.82
N HIS A 147 4.21 -13.38 4.50
CA HIS A 147 3.86 -14.78 4.64
C HIS A 147 3.06 -15.23 3.42
N LEU A 148 3.31 -16.45 3.00
CA LEU A 148 2.47 -17.16 2.03
C LEU A 148 2.19 -18.58 2.48
N PHE A 149 1.17 -19.18 1.90
CA PHE A 149 0.99 -20.61 1.97
C PHE A 149 0.40 -21.16 0.68
N PHE A 150 0.54 -22.46 0.50
CA PHE A 150 0.00 -23.18 -0.65
C PHE A 150 -1.04 -24.19 -0.19
N TYR A 151 -2.08 -24.38 -0.99
CA TYR A 151 -3.04 -25.46 -0.79
C TYR A 151 -3.54 -25.99 -2.14
N SER A 152 -4.15 -27.17 -2.12
CA SER A 152 -4.92 -27.69 -3.24
C SER A 152 -6.40 -27.69 -2.87
N ASN A 153 -7.24 -27.16 -3.75
CA ASN A 153 -8.68 -27.21 -3.57
C ASN A 153 -9.22 -28.62 -3.87
N ASP A 154 -10.54 -28.79 -3.78
CA ASP A 154 -11.20 -30.09 -3.92
C ASP A 154 -11.07 -30.67 -5.35
N ASP A 155 -10.79 -29.82 -6.35
CA ASP A 155 -10.51 -30.18 -7.75
C ASP A 155 -9.01 -30.44 -8.02
N ASN A 156 -8.18 -30.53 -6.98
CA ASN A 156 -6.70 -30.64 -7.04
C ASN A 156 -6.00 -29.45 -7.74
N ILE A 157 -6.67 -28.31 -7.87
CA ILE A 157 -6.07 -27.08 -8.39
C ILE A 157 -5.19 -26.48 -7.31
N LYS A 158 -3.97 -26.09 -7.65
CA LYS A 158 -3.00 -25.48 -6.71
C LYS A 158 -3.24 -23.99 -6.58
N HIS A 159 -3.24 -23.52 -5.34
CA HIS A 159 -3.40 -22.13 -4.96
C HIS A 159 -2.20 -21.61 -4.17
N ALA A 160 -1.95 -20.32 -4.28
CA ALA A 160 -0.99 -19.58 -3.45
C ALA A 160 -1.68 -18.40 -2.80
N VAL A 161 -1.60 -18.34 -1.47
CA VAL A 161 -2.26 -17.32 -0.67
C VAL A 161 -1.23 -16.41 -0.02
N PHE A 162 -1.39 -15.11 -0.21
CA PHE A 162 -0.58 -14.07 0.42
C PHE A 162 -1.50 -13.19 1.25
N TYR A 163 -1.40 -13.23 2.58
CA TYR A 163 -2.23 -12.42 3.47
C TYR A 163 -1.34 -11.72 4.50
N PRO A 164 -1.63 -10.46 4.89
CA PRO A 164 -0.85 -9.75 5.90
C PRO A 164 -0.74 -10.53 7.21
N SER A 165 0.39 -10.34 7.88
CA SER A 165 0.68 -10.88 9.20
C SER A 165 1.21 -9.75 10.07
N LEU A 166 1.22 -9.94 11.41
CA LEU A 166 1.80 -8.94 12.30
C LEU A 166 3.24 -8.56 11.91
N LEU A 167 4.06 -9.54 11.52
CA LEU A 167 5.43 -9.29 11.08
C LEU A 167 5.50 -8.48 9.79
N SER A 168 4.68 -8.82 8.78
CA SER A 168 4.69 -8.09 7.50
C SER A 168 4.18 -6.65 7.67
N ILE A 169 3.18 -6.43 8.52
CA ILE A 169 2.68 -5.09 8.85
C ILE A 169 3.75 -4.31 9.60
N TYR A 170 4.32 -4.87 10.67
CA TYR A 170 5.40 -4.24 11.45
C TYR A 170 6.55 -3.79 10.56
N MET A 171 7.01 -4.62 9.62
CA MET A 171 8.10 -4.24 8.71
C MET A 171 7.74 -3.04 7.81
N ARG A 172 6.48 -2.88 7.41
CA ARG A 172 6.01 -1.73 6.62
C ARG A 172 5.86 -0.48 7.47
N LEU A 173 5.46 -0.62 8.73
CA LEU A 173 5.45 0.47 9.70
C LEU A 173 6.87 0.97 9.96
N GLU A 174 7.84 0.07 10.12
CA GLU A 174 9.25 0.40 10.27
C GLU A 174 9.83 1.08 9.03
N GLU A 175 9.46 0.62 7.83
CA GLU A 175 9.84 1.28 6.58
C GLU A 175 9.29 2.71 6.54
N ALA A 176 7.97 2.90 6.74
CA ALA A 176 7.35 4.23 6.78
C ALA A 176 8.04 5.14 7.80
N ARG A 177 8.31 4.63 9.01
CA ARG A 177 9.02 5.35 10.07
C ARG A 177 10.42 5.76 9.66
N SER A 178 11.18 4.88 9.00
CA SER A 178 12.55 5.18 8.58
C SER A 178 12.64 6.30 7.54
N TRP A 179 11.60 6.44 6.71
CA TRP A 179 11.46 7.52 5.74
C TRP A 179 10.75 8.77 6.30
N GLY A 180 10.22 8.72 7.52
CA GLY A 180 9.44 9.81 8.10
C GLY A 180 8.05 10.00 7.45
N CYS A 181 7.50 8.94 6.87
CA CYS A 181 6.18 8.90 6.26
C CYS A 181 5.10 8.54 7.29
N GLY A 182 3.85 8.95 7.01
CA GLY A 182 2.68 8.35 7.63
C GLY A 182 2.28 7.05 6.93
N ILE A 183 1.12 6.51 7.28
CA ILE A 183 0.54 5.31 6.65
C ILE A 183 -0.88 5.55 6.16
N SER A 184 -1.31 4.79 5.16
CA SER A 184 -2.70 4.67 4.71
C SER A 184 -3.06 3.19 4.64
N ILE A 185 -4.26 2.81 5.11
CA ILE A 185 -4.68 1.40 5.20
C ILE A 185 -5.85 1.16 4.26
N TRP A 186 -5.75 0.11 3.44
CA TRP A 186 -6.81 -0.36 2.55
C TRP A 186 -7.20 -1.81 2.88
N GLU A 187 -8.35 -2.11 3.48
CA GLU A 187 -9.20 -1.20 4.25
C GLU A 187 -9.60 -1.85 5.60
N ILE A 188 -10.18 -1.07 6.50
CA ILE A 188 -10.34 -1.44 7.92
C ILE A 188 -11.25 -2.66 8.16
N GLY A 189 -12.12 -3.00 7.21
CA GLY A 189 -13.00 -4.18 7.27
C GLY A 189 -12.40 -5.47 6.72
N GLN A 190 -11.20 -5.43 6.14
CA GLN A 190 -10.59 -6.58 5.46
C GLN A 190 -9.53 -7.31 6.29
N GLY A 191 -9.01 -6.63 7.33
CA GLY A 191 -7.96 -7.13 8.21
C GLY A 191 -8.46 -8.08 9.30
N LEU A 192 -7.56 -8.38 10.23
CA LEU A 192 -7.87 -9.08 11.48
C LEU A 192 -7.72 -8.09 12.64
N ASP A 193 -8.59 -8.16 13.65
CA ASP A 193 -8.67 -7.15 14.73
C ASP A 193 -7.33 -6.88 15.43
N TYR A 194 -6.54 -7.92 15.69
CA TYR A 194 -5.21 -7.80 16.32
C TYR A 194 -4.15 -7.06 15.45
N PHE A 195 -4.45 -6.70 14.21
CA PHE A 195 -3.58 -5.83 13.41
C PHE A 195 -3.50 -4.41 13.99
N PHE A 196 -4.58 -3.95 14.61
CA PHE A 196 -4.64 -2.61 15.21
C PHE A 196 -3.75 -2.48 16.46
N ASP A 197 -3.35 -3.59 17.09
CA ASP A 197 -2.43 -3.57 18.24
C ASP A 197 -1.01 -3.08 17.86
N LEU A 198 -0.70 -2.99 16.57
CA LEU A 198 0.58 -2.47 16.05
C LEU A 198 0.57 -0.94 15.78
N LEU A 199 -0.60 -0.30 15.78
CA LEU A 199 -0.79 1.10 15.38
C LEU A 199 -0.85 2.04 16.60
#